data_AF-A0A416V4P9-F1
#
_entry.id   AF-A0A416V4P9-F1
#
_cell.length_a   1.000
_cell.length_b   1.000
_cell.length_c   1.000
_cell.angle_alpha   90.00
_cell.angle_beta   90.00
_cell.angle_gamma   90.00
#
_symmetry.space_group_name_H-M   'P 1'
#
loop_
_entity.id
_entity.type
_entity.pdbx_description
1 polymer ?
#
loop_
_entity_poly.entity_id
_entity_poly.type
_entity_poly.pdbx_seq_one_letter_code
_entity_poly.pdbx_strand_id
1 'polypeptide(L)' 'MDILSIINRLQEKRRLEKITPDHVPEVELMNAIHSEARKELNELFSSGKIGVTKTVNSNAIYIKE' A
#
# COMPACT_ATOMS: atom_id res chain seq x y z
N MET A 1 -5.34 -1.45 -6.87
CA MET A 1 -3.87 -1.67 -6.80
C MET A 1 -3.31 -2.49 -7.97
N ASP A 2 -2.37 -1.95 -8.75
CA ASP A 2 -1.64 -2.66 -9.82
C ASP A 2 -0.16 -2.84 -9.43
N ILE A 3 0.26 -4.08 -9.14
CA ILE A 3 1.60 -4.41 -8.66
C ILE A 3 2.67 -4.14 -9.73
N LEU A 4 2.38 -4.41 -11.01
CA LEU A 4 3.33 -4.17 -12.10
C LEU A 4 3.63 -2.67 -12.24
N SER A 5 2.61 -1.82 -12.07
CA SER A 5 2.80 -0.37 -12.05
C SER A 5 3.69 0.11 -10.90
N ILE A 6 3.57 -0.51 -9.71
CA ILE A 6 4.38 -0.17 -8.53
C ILE A 6 5.84 -0.57 -8.77
N ILE A 7 6.09 -1.77 -9.31
CA ILE A 7 7.44 -2.24 -9.63
C ILE A 7 8.09 -1.29 -10.66
N ASN A 8 7.38 -0.94 -11.74
CA ASN A 8 7.88 -0.02 -12.75
C ASN A 8 8.27 1.35 -12.17
N ARG A 9 7.39 1.92 -11.32
CA ARG A 9 7.66 3.21 -10.65
C ARG A 9 8.90 3.15 -9.74
N LEU A 10 9.09 2.05 -9.01
CA LEU A 10 10.24 1.86 -8.14
C LEU A 10 11.55 1.66 -8.94
N GLN A 11 11.51 0.88 -10.02
CA GLN A 11 12.66 0.73 -10.91
C GLN A 11 13.04 2.05 -11.58
N GLU A 12 12.07 2.81 -12.07
CA GLU A 12 12.33 4.11 -12.68
C GLU A 12 13.00 5.09 -11.69
N LYS A 13 12.50 5.15 -10.46
CA LYS A 13 13.13 5.95 -9.40
C LYS A 13 14.59 5.54 -9.16
N ARG A 14 14.87 4.24 -9.08
CA ARG A 14 16.23 3.71 -8.90
C ARG A 14 17.14 4.03 -10.09
N ARG A 15 16.63 3.94 -11.32
CA ARG A 15 17.36 4.36 -12.53
C ARG A 15 17.71 5.84 -12.51
N LEU A 16 16.78 6.70 -12.08
CA LEU A 16 17.03 8.14 -11.92
C LEU A 16 18.10 8.41 -10.84
N GLU A 17 18.08 7.65 -9.75
CA GLU A 17 19.05 7.73 -8.66
C GLU A 17 20.38 7.00 -8.99
N LYS A 18 20.51 6.41 -10.18
CA LYS A 18 21.68 5.64 -10.64
C LYS A 18 22.06 4.49 -9.69
N ILE A 19 21.07 3.92 -9.00
CA ILE A 19 21.27 2.81 -8.06
C ILE A 19 21.44 1.52 -8.86
N THR A 20 22.49 0.77 -8.57
CA THR A 20 22.74 -0.57 -9.10
C THR A 20 22.72 -1.59 -7.96
N PRO A 21 22.24 -2.83 -8.19
CA PRO A 21 21.61 -3.35 -9.40
C PRO A 21 20.16 -2.86 -9.64
N ASP A 22 19.72 -2.84 -10.91
CA ASP A 22 18.39 -2.37 -11.36
C ASP A 22 17.27 -3.40 -11.13
N HIS A 23 17.20 -3.92 -9.91
CA HIS A 23 16.04 -4.68 -9.42
C HIS A 23 15.43 -3.96 -8.23
N VAL A 24 14.14 -4.22 -7.99
CA VAL A 24 13.43 -3.74 -6.79
C VAL A 24 13.60 -4.77 -5.69
N PRO A 25 14.20 -4.43 -4.54
CA PRO A 25 14.24 -5.30 -3.38
C PRO A 25 12.82 -5.60 -2.88
N GLU A 26 12.60 -6.83 -2.38
CA GLU A 26 11.31 -7.24 -1.84
C GLU A 26 10.80 -6.28 -0.76
N VAL A 27 11.68 -5.82 0.13
CA VAL A 27 11.33 -4.87 1.20
C VAL A 27 10.80 -3.55 0.65
N GLU A 28 11.41 -3.01 -0.41
CA GLU A 28 10.94 -1.77 -1.05
C GLU A 28 9.56 -1.98 -1.69
N LEU A 29 9.37 -3.13 -2.35
CA LEU A 29 8.08 -3.48 -2.97
C LEU A 29 6.97 -3.63 -1.92
N MET A 30 7.22 -4.40 -0.85
CA MET A 30 6.23 -4.62 0.20
C MET A 30 5.86 -3.32 0.91
N ASN A 31 6.84 -2.43 1.15
CA ASN A 31 6.56 -1.11 1.71
C ASN A 31 5.68 -0.25 0.80
N ALA A 32 5.93 -0.27 -0.52
CA ALA A 32 5.11 0.45 -1.48
C ALA A 32 3.68 -0.12 -1.56
N ILE A 33 3.54 -1.44 -1.55
CA ILE A 33 2.24 -2.13 -1.51
C ILE A 33 1.47 -1.75 -0.23
N HIS A 34 2.10 -1.83 0.93
CA HIS A 34 1.47 -1.42 2.20
C HIS A 34 1.04 0.05 2.18
N SER A 35 1.83 0.94 1.58
CA SER A 35 1.48 2.36 1.45
C SER A 35 0.23 2.56 0.58
N GLU A 36 0.15 1.91 -0.58
CA GLU A 36 -1.02 2.02 -1.47
C GLU A 36 -2.26 1.36 -0.84
N ALA A 37 -2.11 0.18 -0.22
CA ALA A 37 -3.20 -0.48 0.48
C ALA A 37 -3.73 0.39 1.63
N ARG A 38 -2.84 1.04 2.39
CA ARG A 38 -3.24 1.97 3.46
C ARG A 38 -3.97 3.19 2.89
N LYS A 39 -3.54 3.70 1.74
CA LYS A 39 -4.23 4.81 1.06
C LYS A 39 -5.65 4.41 0.64
N GLU A 40 -5.80 3.26 -0.03
CA GLU A 40 -7.11 2.72 -0.42
C GLU A 40 -8.01 2.50 0.81
N LEU A 41 -7.50 1.91 1.90
CA LEU A 41 -8.25 1.72 3.15
C LEU A 41 -8.70 3.05 3.77
N ASN A 42 -7.84 4.07 3.79
CA ASN A 42 -8.19 5.39 4.31
C ASN A 42 -9.28 6.07 3.47
N GLU A 43 -9.24 5.91 2.14
CA GLU A 43 -10.27 6.41 1.23
C GLU A 43 -11.61 5.70 1.46
N LEU A 44 -11.59 4.38 1.63
CA LEU A 44 -12.79 3.59 1.95
C LEU A 44 -13.39 4.01 3.31
N PHE A 45 -12.56 4.26 4.31
CA PHE A 45 -13.00 4.74 5.61
C PHE A 45 -13.60 6.14 5.53
N SER A 46 -12.91 7.06 4.83
CA SER A 46 -13.35 8.45 4.67
C SER A 46 -14.62 8.58 3.81
N SER A 47 -14.79 7.70 2.83
CA SER A 47 -16.02 7.60 2.03
C SER A 47 -17.16 6.89 2.75
N GLY A 48 -16.95 6.44 4.00
CA GLY A 48 -17.98 5.82 4.81
C GLY A 48 -18.36 4.40 4.39
N LYS A 49 -17.64 3.78 3.44
CA LYS A 49 -17.90 2.41 2.99
C LYS A 49 -17.47 1.35 3.99
N ILE A 50 -16.47 1.66 4.80
CA ILE A 50 -16.00 0.79 5.88
C ILE A 50 -15.97 1.52 7.22
N GLY A 51 -16.10 0.75 8.30
CA GLY A 51 -15.95 1.19 9.68
C GLY A 51 -14.81 0.47 10.37
N VAL A 52 -14.28 1.10 11.42
CA VAL A 52 -13.30 0.51 12.32
C VAL A 52 -13.89 0.53 13.73
N THR A 53 -13.86 -0.61 14.41
CA THR A 53 -14.31 -0.74 15.81
C THR A 53 -13.28 -1.47 16.66
N LYS A 54 -13.21 -1.13 17.94
CA LYS A 54 -12.31 -1.80 18.88
C LYS A 54 -12.96 -3.07 19.41
N THR A 55 -12.23 -4.18 19.33
CA THR A 55 -12.60 -5.47 19.91
C THR A 55 -11.71 -5.77 21.12
N VAL A 56 -11.99 -6.88 21.80
CA VAL A 56 -11.22 -7.32 22.98
C VAL A 56 -9.74 -7.52 22.66
N ASN A 57 -9.43 -7.95 21.43
CA ASN A 57 -8.07 -8.37 21.04
C ASN A 57 -7.37 -7.40 20.07
N SER A 58 -8.12 -6.55 19.36
CA SER A 58 -7.56 -5.60 18.36
C SER A 58 -8.65 -4.68 17.79
N ASN A 59 -8.37 -3.96 16.71
CA ASN A 59 -9.37 -3.28 15.90
C ASN A 59 -9.91 -4.21 14.81
N ALA A 60 -11.23 -4.22 14.61
CA ALA A 60 -11.90 -4.88 13.50
C ALA A 60 -12.32 -3.86 12.45
N ILE A 61 -12.19 -4.25 11.17
CA ILE A 61 -12.63 -3.48 10.01
C ILE A 61 -13.86 -4.19 9.44
N TYR A 62 -14.94 -3.45 9.17
CA TYR A 62 -16.21 -3.99 8.66
C TYR A 62 -16.79 -3.09 7.57
N ILE A 63 -17.67 -3.64 6.72
CA ILE A 63 -18.39 -2.87 5.70
C ILE A 63 -19.57 -2.15 6.36
N LYS A 64 -19.74 -0.85 6.11
CA LYS A 64 -20.90 -0.08 6.57
C LYS A 64 -22.03 -0.23 5.56
N GLU A 65 -23.23 -0.53 6.04
CA GLU A 65 -24.49 -0.47 5.28
C GLU A 65 -24.95 0.99 5.07
#